data_AF-A0A0P6JS19-F1
#
_entry.id   AF-A0A0P6JS19-F1
#
_cell.length_a   1.000
_cell.length_b   1.000
_cell.length_c   1.000
_cell.angle_alpha   90.00
_cell.angle_beta   90.00
_cell.angle_gamma   90.00
#
_symmetry.space_group_name_H-M   'P 1'
#
loop_
_entity.id
_entity.type
_entity.pdbx_description
1 polymer ?
#
loop_
_entity_poly.entity_id
_entity_poly.type
_entity_poly.pdbx_seq_one_letter_code
_entity_poly.pdbx_strand_id
1 'polypeptide(L)'
;MFSKVKSLSTRGAASTCTVRLVLVVVFMLAISQVATQSSSTTKPEAASSSSSGNNGSSPSTPNKSQVSDEALDKALNDKRYLMRQLKCALGEVPCDPVGKRLKSLAPFVLRGACPQCTPAELVQIKKTLAHLQRNFPAEWNKLVQTYAG
;
A
#
# COMPACT_ATOMS: atom_id res chain seq x y z
N MET A 1 46.76 18.15 -54.00
CA MET A 1 45.55 18.53 -53.25
C MET A 1 44.44 17.52 -53.55
N PHE A 2 43.68 17.16 -52.50
CA PHE A 2 42.41 16.42 -52.46
C PHE A 2 42.39 14.88 -52.54
N SER A 3 42.59 14.32 -51.34
CA SER A 3 41.83 13.24 -50.71
C SER A 3 40.49 12.85 -51.38
N LYS A 4 40.32 11.55 -51.61
CA LYS A 4 38.99 10.91 -51.67
C LYS A 4 39.06 9.56 -50.94
N VAL A 5 38.85 9.62 -49.63
CA VAL A 5 38.58 8.44 -48.79
C VAL A 5 37.31 7.78 -49.30
N LYS A 6 37.43 6.51 -49.69
CA LYS A 6 36.36 5.68 -50.23
C LYS A 6 35.41 5.32 -49.10
N SER A 7 34.23 5.95 -49.12
CA SER A 7 33.11 5.65 -48.22
C SER A 7 32.66 4.20 -48.44
N LEU A 8 32.87 3.36 -47.43
CA LEU A 8 32.35 2.00 -47.39
C LEU A 8 30.92 2.05 -46.86
N SER A 9 29.97 1.93 -47.78
CA SER A 9 28.53 1.83 -47.51
C SER A 9 28.20 0.39 -47.11
N THR A 10 28.00 0.17 -45.81
CA THR A 10 27.33 -1.03 -45.28
C THR A 10 25.96 -0.62 -44.72
N ARG A 11 24.95 -0.57 -45.60
CA ARG A 11 23.53 -0.53 -45.20
C ARG A 11 23.15 -1.91 -44.65
N GLY A 12 23.40 -2.13 -43.37
CA GLY A 12 22.90 -3.29 -42.63
C GLY A 12 21.49 -3.03 -42.11
N ALA A 13 20.48 -3.66 -42.71
CA ALA A 13 19.11 -3.72 -42.22
C ALA A 13 18.98 -4.66 -41.00
N ALA A 14 19.75 -4.40 -39.93
CA ALA A 14 19.74 -5.16 -38.68
C ALA A 14 19.62 -4.27 -37.44
N SER A 15 19.24 -2.99 -37.62
CA SER A 15 19.53 -1.98 -36.60
C SER A 15 18.45 -1.75 -35.54
N THR A 16 17.23 -2.29 -35.66
CA THR A 16 16.21 -2.11 -34.61
C THR A 16 16.29 -3.18 -33.51
N CYS A 17 16.67 -4.41 -33.87
CA CYS A 17 16.79 -5.51 -32.90
C CYS A 17 18.04 -5.36 -32.03
N THR A 18 19.18 -5.02 -32.64
CA THR A 18 20.43 -4.77 -31.90
C THR A 18 20.34 -3.56 -30.99
N VAL A 19 19.67 -2.48 -31.43
CA VAL A 19 19.49 -1.29 -30.57
C VAL A 19 18.58 -1.60 -29.38
N ARG A 20 17.50 -2.38 -29.56
CA ARG A 20 16.68 -2.82 -28.42
C ARG A 20 17.39 -3.80 -27.50
N LEU A 21 18.17 -4.73 -28.04
CA LEU A 21 18.97 -5.66 -27.24
C LEU A 21 20.02 -4.90 -26.41
N VAL A 22 20.73 -3.95 -27.03
CA VAL A 22 21.72 -3.10 -26.34
C VAL A 22 21.03 -2.24 -25.28
N LEU A 23 19.84 -1.69 -25.54
CA LEU A 23 19.11 -0.87 -24.56
C LEU A 23 18.65 -1.70 -23.35
N VAL A 24 18.15 -2.93 -23.57
CA VAL A 24 17.77 -3.86 -22.49
C VAL A 24 18.99 -4.32 -21.69
N VAL A 25 20.12 -4.62 -22.34
CA VAL A 25 21.36 -5.03 -21.68
C VAL A 25 21.96 -3.88 -20.87
N VAL A 26 21.95 -2.64 -21.39
CA VAL A 26 22.39 -1.44 -20.64
C VAL A 26 21.47 -1.19 -19.44
N PHE A 27 20.15 -1.37 -19.58
CA PHE A 27 19.21 -1.24 -18.47
C PHE A 27 19.44 -2.30 -17.38
N MET A 28 19.65 -3.56 -17.77
CA MET A 28 19.95 -4.67 -16.84
C MET A 28 21.31 -4.50 -16.14
N LEU A 29 22.32 -3.98 -16.85
CA LEU A 29 23.63 -3.65 -16.27
C LEU A 29 23.53 -2.44 -15.31
N ALA A 30 22.69 -1.45 -15.60
CA ALA A 30 22.45 -0.32 -14.71
C ALA A 30 21.72 -0.71 -13.42
N ILE A 31 20.78 -1.67 -13.48
CA ILE A 31 20.09 -2.20 -12.29
C ILE A 31 21.06 -2.99 -11.39
N SER A 32 22.09 -3.61 -11.97
CA SER A 32 23.08 -4.39 -11.21
C SER A 32 24.10 -3.56 -10.43
N GLN A 33 24.19 -2.23 -10.63
CA GLN A 33 25.12 -1.37 -9.87
C GLN A 33 24.52 -0.74 -8.61
N VAL A 34 23.23 -0.97 -8.31
CA VAL A 34 22.60 -0.49 -7.06
C VAL A 34 22.69 -1.50 -5.92
N ALA A 35 23.80 -2.22 -5.83
CA ALA A 35 24.12 -3.01 -4.66
C ALA A 35 25.61 -2.86 -4.39
N THR A 36 25.96 -1.98 -3.44
CA THR A 36 26.99 -2.07 -2.38
C THR A 36 27.37 -0.61 -2.01
N GLN A 37 26.81 0.00 -0.97
CA GLN A 37 27.43 0.35 0.34
C GLN A 37 26.65 1.60 0.84
N SER A 38 26.23 1.84 2.09
CA SER A 38 26.78 1.49 3.40
C SER A 38 25.72 1.62 4.52
N SER A 39 26.06 0.98 5.63
CA SER A 39 25.33 0.73 6.87
C SER A 39 25.15 1.92 7.85
N SER A 40 24.23 1.69 8.79
CA SER A 40 24.22 2.05 10.22
C SER A 40 23.97 3.50 10.71
N THR A 41 22.77 3.73 11.24
CA THR A 41 22.54 4.30 12.59
C THR A 41 21.14 3.93 13.07
N THR A 42 21.14 3.02 14.04
CA THR A 42 20.24 2.92 15.20
C THR A 42 18.97 3.78 15.22
N LYS A 43 17.81 3.11 15.28
CA LYS A 43 16.77 3.50 16.24
C LYS A 43 16.19 2.25 16.91
N PRO A 44 16.20 2.18 18.25
CA PRO A 44 15.95 0.96 19.00
C PRO A 44 14.50 0.51 18.96
N GLU A 45 14.37 -0.80 18.99
CA GLU A 45 13.29 -1.56 19.61
C GLU A 45 12.83 -0.88 20.91
N ALA A 46 11.58 -0.42 20.92
CA ALA A 46 10.84 -0.23 22.16
C ALA A 46 9.82 -1.37 22.23
N ALA A 47 10.27 -2.48 22.79
CA ALA A 47 9.38 -3.39 23.47
C ALA A 47 8.70 -2.66 24.64
N SER A 48 7.46 -3.05 24.90
CA SER A 48 6.79 -2.96 26.19
C SER A 48 6.36 -1.57 26.66
N SER A 49 5.06 -1.33 26.52
CA SER A 49 4.30 -0.76 27.63
C SER A 49 3.16 -1.73 27.93
N SER A 50 3.48 -2.67 28.81
CA SER A 50 2.51 -3.30 29.69
C SER A 50 1.77 -2.21 30.47
N SER A 51 0.46 -2.12 30.30
CA SER A 51 -0.41 -1.56 31.32
C SER A 51 -1.47 -2.59 31.69
N SER A 52 -1.24 -3.23 32.84
CA SER A 52 -2.30 -3.82 33.63
C SER A 52 -3.31 -2.73 33.97
N GLY A 53 -4.55 -2.89 33.51
CA GLY A 53 -5.71 -2.08 33.88
C GLY A 53 -6.94 -2.98 33.91
N ASN A 54 -7.38 -3.27 35.13
CA ASN A 54 -8.49 -4.15 35.44
C ASN A 54 -9.85 -3.64 34.91
N ASN A 55 -10.75 -4.59 34.66
CA ASN A 55 -12.23 -4.54 34.73
C ASN A 55 -12.98 -3.32 34.17
N GLY A 56 -13.85 -3.58 33.18
CA GLY A 56 -14.89 -2.64 32.80
C GLY A 56 -15.80 -3.12 31.68
N SER A 57 -16.72 -4.05 31.97
CA SER A 57 -17.95 -4.17 31.20
C SER A 57 -18.77 -2.89 31.34
N SER A 58 -18.92 -2.09 30.28
CA SER A 58 -20.19 -1.42 29.92
C SER A 58 -20.06 -0.53 28.67
N PRO A 59 -21.16 -0.30 27.94
CA PRO A 59 -21.16 0.33 26.63
C PRO A 59 -21.13 1.86 26.77
N SER A 60 -20.25 2.54 26.02
CA SER A 60 -20.20 4.00 26.03
C SER A 60 -20.12 4.60 24.62
N THR A 61 -21.16 5.39 24.38
CA THR A 61 -21.44 6.49 23.45
C THR A 61 -20.28 7.25 22.77
N PRO A 62 -20.57 7.99 21.67
CA PRO A 62 -19.61 8.41 20.67
C PRO A 62 -18.90 9.71 21.06
N ASN A 63 -17.64 9.63 21.46
CA ASN A 63 -16.74 10.78 21.36
C ASN A 63 -15.31 10.27 21.13
N LYS A 64 -14.83 10.48 19.90
CA LYS A 64 -13.53 10.06 19.35
C LYS A 64 -13.08 8.65 19.79
N SER A 65 -13.77 7.65 19.23
CA SER A 65 -13.54 6.21 19.40
C SER A 65 -12.06 5.83 19.23
N GLN A 66 -11.30 5.77 20.32
CA GLN A 66 -10.06 5.02 20.34
C GLN A 66 -10.45 3.54 20.33
N VAL A 67 -10.37 2.93 19.15
CA VAL A 67 -10.57 1.49 18.99
C VAL A 67 -9.34 0.80 19.57
N SER A 68 -9.52 -0.17 20.49
CA SER A 68 -8.39 -0.98 20.97
C SER A 68 -7.96 -2.00 19.92
N ASP A 69 -6.73 -2.51 20.01
CA ASP A 69 -6.22 -3.45 19.01
C ASP A 69 -6.95 -4.79 19.05
N GLU A 70 -7.45 -5.22 20.21
CA GLU A 70 -8.25 -6.44 20.37
C GLU A 70 -9.64 -6.26 19.73
N ALA A 71 -10.25 -5.09 19.92
CA ALA A 71 -11.53 -4.77 19.30
C ALA A 71 -11.40 -4.70 17.77
N LEU A 72 -10.28 -4.15 17.28
CA LEU A 72 -9.94 -4.16 15.86
C LEU A 72 -9.80 -5.59 15.34
N ASP A 73 -9.02 -6.44 16.01
CA ASP A 73 -8.80 -7.82 15.58
C ASP A 73 -10.08 -8.64 15.56
N LYS A 74 -10.94 -8.45 16.56
CA LYS A 74 -12.27 -9.06 16.58
C LYS A 74 -13.11 -8.62 15.37
N ALA A 75 -13.07 -7.34 15.02
CA ALA A 75 -13.79 -6.81 13.86
C ALA A 75 -13.21 -7.31 12.52
N LEU A 76 -11.88 -7.46 12.43
CA LEU A 76 -11.21 -8.02 11.25
C LEU A 76 -11.51 -9.50 11.05
N ASN A 77 -11.61 -10.26 12.15
CA ASN A 77 -11.95 -11.68 12.11
C ASN A 77 -13.44 -11.95 11.85
N ASP A 78 -14.33 -10.97 12.11
CA ASP A 78 -15.73 -11.07 11.72
C ASP A 78 -15.90 -10.80 10.22
N LYS A 79 -15.83 -11.88 9.44
CA LYS A 79 -16.01 -11.86 7.98
C LYS A 79 -17.33 -11.18 7.57
N ARG A 80 -18.43 -11.38 8.29
CA ARG A 80 -19.73 -10.83 7.94
C ARG A 80 -19.74 -9.31 8.12
N TYR A 81 -19.17 -8.85 9.22
CA TYR A 81 -18.99 -7.43 9.50
C TYR A 81 -18.07 -6.80 8.44
N LEU A 82 -16.90 -7.37 8.20
CA LEU A 82 -15.92 -6.83 7.26
C LEU A 82 -16.49 -6.74 5.84
N MET A 83 -17.18 -7.77 5.36
CA MET A 83 -17.86 -7.74 4.06
C MET A 83 -18.90 -6.64 3.96
N ARG A 84 -19.67 -6.36 5.03
CA ARG A 84 -20.61 -5.23 5.04
C ARG A 84 -19.88 -3.90 4.91
N GLN A 85 -18.76 -3.72 5.62
CA GLN A 85 -17.95 -2.50 5.55
C GLN A 85 -17.36 -2.29 4.16
N LEU A 86 -16.83 -3.34 3.53
CA LEU A 86 -16.30 -3.30 2.17
C LEU A 86 -17.38 -2.95 1.15
N LYS A 87 -18.55 -3.58 1.23
CA LYS A 87 -19.70 -3.25 0.37
C LYS A 87 -20.18 -1.82 0.54
N CYS A 88 -20.18 -1.30 1.77
CA CYS A 88 -20.51 0.09 2.04
C CYS A 88 -19.51 1.03 1.36
N ALA A 89 -18.21 0.73 1.48
CA ALA A 89 -17.16 1.49 0.82
C ALA A 89 -17.30 1.46 -0.70
N LEU A 90 -17.75 0.34 -1.29
CA LEU A 90 -18.08 0.24 -2.72
C LEU A 90 -19.41 0.91 -3.09
N GLY A 91 -20.23 1.30 -2.12
CA GLY A 91 -21.55 1.90 -2.36
C GLY A 91 -22.66 0.91 -2.69
N GLU A 92 -22.44 -0.39 -2.46
CA GLU A 92 -23.44 -1.45 -2.70
C GLU A 92 -24.51 -1.53 -1.60
N VAL A 93 -24.17 -1.09 -0.38
CA VAL A 93 -25.06 -1.14 0.80
C VAL A 93 -24.97 0.16 1.60
N PRO A 94 -26.00 0.50 2.42
CA PRO A 94 -25.92 1.65 3.31
C PRO A 94 -24.79 1.49 4.33
N CYS A 95 -24.10 2.60 4.59
CA CYS A 95 -23.00 2.66 5.53
C CYS A 95 -23.48 3.01 6.95
N ASP A 96 -22.98 2.27 7.94
CA ASP A 96 -23.00 2.67 9.35
C ASP A 96 -21.93 3.76 9.63
N PRO A 97 -21.91 4.37 10.83
CA PRO A 97 -20.97 5.44 11.14
C PRO A 97 -19.49 5.06 10.95
N VAL A 98 -19.11 3.80 11.23
CA VAL A 98 -17.75 3.31 11.04
C VAL A 98 -17.45 3.18 9.54
N GLY A 99 -18.36 2.56 8.79
CA GLY A 99 -18.26 2.44 7.34
C GLY A 99 -18.18 3.78 6.62
N LYS A 100 -18.93 4.79 7.06
CA LYS A 100 -18.86 6.16 6.51
C LYS A 100 -17.48 6.79 6.68
N ARG A 101 -16.87 6.62 7.85
CA ARG A 101 -15.50 7.10 8.13
C ARG A 101 -14.48 6.33 7.30
N LEU A 102 -14.61 5.02 7.18
CA LEU A 102 -13.72 4.22 6.35
C LEU A 102 -13.80 4.66 4.87
N LYS A 103 -15.02 4.85 4.37
CA LYS A 103 -15.29 5.30 3.00
C LYS A 103 -14.67 6.66 2.70
N SER A 104 -14.76 7.63 3.62
CA SER A 104 -14.17 8.96 3.41
C SER A 104 -12.64 8.95 3.45
N LEU A 105 -12.04 8.04 4.22
CA LEU A 105 -10.58 7.91 4.34
C LEU A 105 -9.95 7.05 3.24
N ALA A 106 -10.71 6.11 2.67
CA ALA A 106 -10.26 5.18 1.63
C ALA A 106 -9.44 5.84 0.50
N PRO A 107 -9.88 6.92 -0.17
CA PRO A 107 -9.12 7.52 -1.28
C PRO A 107 -7.78 8.14 -0.83
N PHE A 108 -7.64 8.54 0.43
CA PHE A 108 -6.37 9.05 0.95
C PHE A 108 -5.43 7.90 1.28
N VAL A 109 -5.94 6.94 2.05
CA VAL A 109 -5.17 5.79 2.54
C VAL A 109 -4.60 4.97 1.39
N LEU A 110 -5.38 4.77 0.32
CA LEU A 110 -4.94 4.06 -0.89
C LEU A 110 -3.86 4.80 -1.67
N ARG A 111 -3.78 6.13 -1.56
CA ARG A 111 -2.69 6.96 -2.11
C ARG A 111 -1.48 7.04 -1.17
N GLY A 112 -1.52 6.38 -0.01
CA GLY A 112 -0.43 6.38 0.96
C GLY A 112 -0.43 7.54 1.95
N ALA A 113 -1.51 8.32 2.03
CA ALA A 113 -1.63 9.43 2.97
C ALA A 113 -2.89 9.31 3.84
N CYS A 114 -2.87 9.81 5.08
CA CYS A 114 -4.12 10.05 5.81
C CYS A 114 -3.98 11.32 6.66
N PRO A 115 -4.46 12.47 6.18
CA PRO A 115 -4.32 13.74 6.89
C PRO A 115 -5.19 13.82 8.16
N GLN A 116 -6.23 12.99 8.25
CA GLN A 116 -7.22 13.00 9.34
C GLN A 116 -7.00 11.84 10.34
N CYS A 117 -5.91 11.07 10.19
CA CYS A 117 -5.61 9.93 11.06
C CYS A 117 -4.61 10.30 12.15
N THR A 118 -4.83 9.78 13.35
CA THR A 118 -3.85 9.75 14.44
C THR A 118 -2.78 8.67 14.17
N PRO A 119 -1.59 8.74 14.80
CA PRO A 119 -0.55 7.73 14.62
C PRO A 119 -1.00 6.31 15.01
N ALA A 120 -1.86 6.18 16.03
CA ALA A 120 -2.45 4.90 16.41
C ALA A 120 -3.37 4.35 15.29
N GLU A 121 -4.25 5.20 14.75
CA GLU A 121 -5.13 4.81 13.64
C GLU A 121 -4.34 4.43 12.39
N LEU A 122 -3.21 5.08 12.10
CA LEU A 122 -2.36 4.69 10.97
C LEU A 122 -1.84 3.26 11.10
N VAL A 123 -1.44 2.83 12.30
CA VAL A 123 -1.01 1.45 12.56
C VAL A 123 -2.18 0.48 12.34
N GLN A 124 -3.34 0.82 12.87
CA GLN A 124 -4.57 0.02 12.74
C GLN A 124 -5.05 -0.11 11.30
N ILE A 125 -4.98 0.99 10.54
CA ILE A 125 -5.30 1.00 9.11
C ILE A 125 -4.33 0.09 8.37
N LYS A 126 -3.02 0.24 8.56
CA LYS A 126 -2.02 -0.63 7.91
C LYS A 126 -2.28 -2.11 8.20
N LYS A 127 -2.59 -2.46 9.45
CA LYS A 127 -2.97 -3.83 9.85
C LYS A 127 -4.22 -4.32 9.11
N THR A 128 -5.24 -3.47 9.04
CA THR A 128 -6.50 -3.73 8.32
C THR A 128 -6.25 -3.96 6.83
N LEU A 129 -5.48 -3.10 6.17
CA LEU A 129 -5.14 -3.24 4.74
C LEU A 129 -4.39 -4.55 4.48
N ALA A 130 -3.38 -4.87 5.30
CA ALA A 130 -2.64 -6.12 5.19
C ALA A 130 -3.52 -7.36 5.42
N HIS A 131 -4.55 -7.25 6.27
CA HIS A 131 -5.53 -8.32 6.46
C HIS A 131 -6.45 -8.46 5.22
N LEU A 132 -6.95 -7.35 4.68
CA LEU A 132 -7.81 -7.33 3.49
C LEU A 132 -7.11 -7.90 2.26
N GLN A 133 -5.88 -7.48 2.00
CA GLN A 133 -5.10 -7.95 0.85
C GLN A 133 -4.86 -9.47 0.88
N ARG A 134 -4.67 -10.04 2.08
CA ARG A 134 -4.40 -11.48 2.26
C ARG A 134 -5.67 -12.33 2.24
N ASN A 135 -6.74 -11.88 2.91
CA ASN A 135 -7.93 -12.69 3.13
C ASN A 135 -9.11 -12.36 2.19
N PHE A 136 -9.12 -11.17 1.60
CA PHE A 136 -10.21 -10.63 0.76
C PHE A 136 -9.68 -9.96 -0.53
N PRO A 137 -8.88 -10.66 -1.36
CA PRO A 137 -8.22 -10.05 -2.51
C PRO A 137 -9.23 -9.57 -3.58
N ALA A 138 -10.38 -10.24 -3.72
CA ALA A 138 -11.39 -9.86 -4.71
C ALA A 138 -12.04 -8.52 -4.37
N GLU A 139 -12.46 -8.33 -3.12
CA GLU A 139 -13.05 -7.09 -2.61
C GLU A 139 -12.01 -5.97 -2.55
N TRP A 140 -10.77 -6.30 -2.15
CA TRP A 140 -9.65 -5.37 -2.18
C TRP A 140 -9.41 -4.79 -3.57
N ASN A 141 -9.36 -5.64 -4.60
CA ASN A 141 -9.16 -5.20 -5.98
C ASN A 141 -10.27 -4.26 -6.45
N LYS A 142 -11.53 -4.54 -6.09
CA LYS A 142 -12.67 -3.64 -6.38
C LYS A 142 -12.49 -2.28 -5.71
N LEU A 143 -12.06 -2.25 -4.45
CA LEU A 143 -11.80 -0.99 -3.73
C LEU A 143 -10.70 -0.18 -4.40
N VAL A 144 -9.57 -0.82 -4.74
CA VAL A 144 -8.48 -0.16 -5.44
C VAL A 144 -8.96 0.40 -6.77
N GLN A 145 -9.69 -0.38 -7.56
CA GLN A 145 -10.27 0.11 -8.83
C GLN A 145 -11.23 1.29 -8.65
N THR A 146 -11.98 1.31 -7.54
CA THR A 146 -12.95 2.38 -7.25
C THR A 146 -12.29 3.69 -6.83
N TYR A 147 -11.16 3.62 -6.12
CA TYR A 147 -10.55 4.78 -5.45
C TYR A 147 -9.15 5.17 -5.92
N ALA A 148 -8.45 4.30 -6.66
CA ALA A 148 -7.14 4.57 -7.24
C ALA A 148 -7.21 5.02 -8.71
N GLY A 149 -8.42 5.10 -9.28
CA GLY A 149 -8.69 5.65 -10.62
C GLY A 149 -8.77 7.17 -10.63
#